data_AF-A0A6A4X7L1-F1
#
_entry.id   AF-A0A6A4X7L1-F1
#
_cell.length_a   1.000
_cell.length_b   1.000
_cell.length_c   1.000
_cell.angle_alpha   90.00
_cell.angle_beta   90.00
_cell.angle_gamma   90.00
#
_symmetry.space_group_name_H-M   'P 1'
#
loop_
_entity.id
_entity.type
_entity.pdbx_description
1 polymer ?
#
loop_
_entity_poly.entity_id
_entity_poly.type
_entity_poly.pdbx_seq_one_letter_code
_entity_poly.pdbx_strand_id
1 'polypeptide(L)'
;MVRVSLPAAAMALCLPSAKLLRRQFVLLVVWSLACYGLYRFTGSERQARSAAPGQASPSRQILQQVPESTTDAVPLERLLELEPLVDTSPAQSERQALETVKRTVPNLPMDFWARRVMRTSRVNSTCARLPSLYDIKFNNIYWQVLETSNGTYNFYGAYYDNRPALAIGPLVRLLVMIDRLKPTLLTHCQMWFDQLPFPIIAPVIEYKYVWYEKWGNYEQGILQPYLMACQVPRQFRQMVPRAVTVVERPCDKSTVALKVVNNRPLPGQRRQDFAVCVKGLSFPDHDLSVRLVEWLETLRVLGAKKVFLYELEVHPNISKVLRYYQRQGLVEVTPLTLAGEQPNLSPLQRLYLSKMITNRRQSELVPYNDCFYRNLYRYEYVALLDTDEVIMPTAFNSWSELMASVVPRADHQAHLRGREIASYNARNVYFFDVQGHEHTWQPDIPRYMHMLQHVQRSRNYTKPGQYIKCFHRTDRVVALHNHFPLACLGGCLSYSISTSDAQLQHYRADCVGPLQKTCETEFRRDSVRDTSIWRYKQTLTARATHTLVQLGFLPAESERLTELLLSGRSAAPAAIVAR
;
A
#
# COMPACT_ATOMS: atom_id res chain seq x y z
N MET A 1 -59.79 34.50 38.19
CA MET A 1 -60.12 35.26 36.97
C MET A 1 -58.83 35.33 36.16
N VAL A 2 -58.64 34.78 34.96
CA VAL A 2 -59.54 34.30 33.91
C VAL A 2 -58.84 33.14 33.18
N ARG A 3 -59.63 32.11 32.83
CA ARG A 3 -59.33 31.00 31.91
C ARG A 3 -59.21 31.52 30.48
N VAL A 4 -58.30 30.98 29.67
CA VAL A 4 -58.55 30.77 28.24
C VAL A 4 -57.98 29.43 27.81
N SER A 5 -58.78 28.72 27.03
CA SER A 5 -58.73 27.30 26.69
C SER A 5 -58.78 27.11 25.18
N LEU A 6 -57.91 26.21 24.66
CA LEU A 6 -58.05 25.36 23.43
C LEU A 6 -58.21 26.07 22.05
N PRO A 7 -57.98 25.40 20.88
CA PRO A 7 -57.96 23.93 20.67
C PRO A 7 -56.82 23.35 19.79
N ALA A 8 -56.72 22.02 19.86
CA ALA A 8 -55.98 21.15 18.95
C ALA A 8 -56.75 20.94 17.63
N ALA A 9 -56.06 21.02 16.49
CA ALA A 9 -56.61 20.68 15.17
C ALA A 9 -56.13 19.28 14.77
N ALA A 10 -57.08 18.36 14.62
CA ALA A 10 -56.90 17.04 14.02
C ALA A 10 -56.95 17.15 12.49
N MET A 11 -55.89 16.72 11.80
CA MET A 11 -55.89 16.55 10.34
C MET A 11 -56.31 15.12 10.01
N ALA A 12 -57.55 14.96 9.53
CA ALA A 12 -58.05 13.73 8.95
C ALA A 12 -57.53 13.58 7.51
N LEU A 13 -56.77 12.52 7.23
CA LEU A 13 -56.37 12.12 5.88
C LEU A 13 -57.56 11.44 5.17
N CYS A 14 -58.16 12.13 4.20
CA CYS A 14 -59.14 11.56 3.28
C CYS A 14 -58.44 10.60 2.29
N LEU A 15 -58.73 9.30 2.40
CA LEU A 15 -58.36 8.31 1.38
C LEU A 15 -59.23 8.48 0.11
N PRO A 16 -58.64 8.54 -1.10
CA PRO A 16 -59.42 8.67 -2.33
C PRO A 16 -60.21 7.39 -2.63
N SER A 17 -61.44 7.54 -3.12
CA SER A 17 -62.32 6.41 -3.41
C SER A 17 -61.72 5.47 -4.47
N ALA A 18 -61.95 4.16 -4.31
CA ALA A 18 -61.43 3.11 -5.20
C ALA A 18 -61.77 3.31 -6.69
N LYS A 19 -62.81 4.09 -7.02
CA LYS A 19 -63.18 4.44 -8.40
C LYS A 19 -62.18 5.41 -9.06
N LEU A 20 -61.57 6.32 -8.28
CA LEU A 20 -60.60 7.30 -8.78
C LEU A 20 -59.24 6.65 -9.10
N LEU A 21 -58.79 5.75 -8.20
CA LEU A 21 -57.56 4.97 -8.39
C LEU A 21 -57.66 4.04 -9.61
N ARG A 22 -58.84 3.44 -9.85
CA ARG A 22 -59.06 2.57 -11.02
C ARG A 22 -59.01 3.34 -12.33
N ARG A 23 -59.50 4.59 -12.36
CA ARG A 23 -59.41 5.47 -13.53
C ARG A 23 -57.97 5.90 -13.84
N GLN A 24 -57.18 6.24 -12.82
CA GLN A 24 -55.78 6.61 -13.00
C GLN A 24 -54.93 5.42 -13.47
N PHE A 25 -55.19 4.22 -12.97
CA PHE A 25 -54.50 3.00 -13.41
C PHE A 25 -54.79 2.68 -14.89
N VAL A 26 -56.04 2.80 -15.32
CA VAL A 26 -56.40 2.58 -16.73
C VAL A 26 -55.73 3.61 -17.65
N LEU A 27 -55.69 4.89 -17.25
CA LEU A 27 -55.00 5.94 -18.00
C LEU A 27 -53.50 5.66 -18.15
N LEU A 28 -52.83 5.20 -17.08
CA LEU A 28 -51.41 4.82 -17.11
C LEU A 28 -51.15 3.64 -18.05
N VAL A 29 -52.02 2.62 -18.04
CA VAL A 29 -51.88 1.45 -18.92
C VAL A 29 -52.08 1.82 -20.38
N VAL A 30 -53.09 2.64 -20.69
CA VAL A 30 -53.35 3.12 -22.07
C VAL A 30 -52.19 3.98 -22.57
N TRP A 31 -51.66 4.88 -21.73
CA TRP A 31 -50.51 5.72 -22.09
C TRP A 31 -49.25 4.88 -22.33
N SER A 32 -49.00 3.87 -21.48
CA SER A 32 -47.86 2.96 -21.64
C SER A 32 -47.93 2.14 -22.93
N LEU A 33 -49.14 1.69 -23.30
CA LEU A 33 -49.36 0.96 -24.56
C LEU A 33 -49.20 1.87 -25.79
N ALA A 34 -49.61 3.13 -25.72
CA ALA A 34 -49.41 4.12 -26.78
C ALA A 34 -47.92 4.43 -26.99
N CYS A 35 -47.14 4.60 -25.91
CA CYS A 35 -45.69 4.79 -25.98
C CYS A 35 -44.98 3.55 -26.56
N TYR A 36 -45.40 2.34 -26.20
CA TYR A 36 -44.85 1.11 -26.77
C TYR A 36 -45.16 0.96 -28.27
N GLY A 37 -46.37 1.34 -28.70
CA GLY A 37 -46.75 1.37 -30.12
C GLY A 37 -45.91 2.35 -30.94
N LEU A 38 -45.68 3.56 -30.44
CA LEU A 38 -44.83 4.57 -31.08
C LEU A 38 -43.37 4.12 -31.19
N TYR A 39 -42.84 3.46 -30.16
CA TYR A 39 -41.48 2.89 -30.18
C TYR A 39 -41.31 1.77 -31.21
N ARG A 40 -42.34 0.92 -31.40
CA ARG A 40 -42.34 -0.14 -32.42
C ARG A 40 -42.45 0.42 -33.84
N PHE A 41 -43.20 1.50 -34.05
CA PHE A 41 -43.37 2.11 -35.37
C PHE A 41 -42.13 2.87 -35.85
N THR A 42 -41.33 3.45 -34.96
CA THR A 42 -40.07 4.15 -35.34
C THR A 42 -38.87 3.21 -35.52
N GLY A 43 -38.97 1.95 -35.07
CA GLY A 43 -37.89 0.95 -35.17
C GLY A 43 -37.83 0.17 -36.49
N SER A 44 -38.76 0.38 -37.43
CA SER A 44 -38.92 -0.49 -38.61
C SER A 44 -38.38 0.06 -39.94
N GLU A 45 -37.75 1.25 -39.98
CA GLU A 45 -37.28 1.88 -41.23
C GLU A 45 -35.76 1.84 -41.46
N ARG A 46 -35.05 0.86 -40.89
CA ARG A 46 -33.62 0.63 -41.21
C ARG A 46 -33.32 -0.83 -41.51
N GLN A 47 -33.75 -1.31 -42.68
CA GLN A 47 -33.06 -2.35 -43.45
C GLN A 47 -33.86 -2.68 -44.72
N ALA A 48 -33.41 -2.17 -45.87
CA ALA A 48 -33.46 -2.88 -47.15
C ALA A 48 -32.93 -1.97 -48.26
N ARG A 49 -31.76 -2.28 -48.81
CA ARG A 49 -31.47 -2.31 -50.26
C ARG A 49 -29.99 -2.65 -50.50
N SER A 50 -29.72 -3.91 -50.83
CA SER A 50 -28.56 -4.32 -51.62
C SER A 50 -28.95 -5.51 -52.51
N ALA A 51 -28.88 -5.33 -53.83
CA ALA A 51 -28.59 -6.35 -54.87
C ALA A 51 -28.79 -5.66 -56.23
N ALA A 52 -27.76 -5.36 -57.03
CA ALA A 52 -26.94 -6.23 -57.91
C ALA A 52 -27.24 -5.87 -59.41
N PRO A 53 -26.46 -6.32 -60.43
CA PRO A 53 -25.74 -5.42 -61.35
C PRO A 53 -26.11 -5.59 -62.84
N GLY A 54 -25.63 -4.69 -63.73
CA GLY A 54 -25.82 -4.85 -65.17
C GLY A 54 -25.01 -3.93 -66.09
N GLN A 55 -24.04 -4.56 -66.77
CA GLN A 55 -23.69 -4.42 -68.21
C GLN A 55 -23.13 -3.12 -68.82
N ALA A 56 -21.98 -3.31 -69.50
CA ALA A 56 -21.69 -2.98 -70.91
C ALA A 56 -20.54 -1.98 -71.21
N SER A 57 -19.40 -2.59 -71.58
CA SER A 57 -18.57 -2.34 -72.77
C SER A 57 -17.71 -1.07 -72.97
N PRO A 58 -16.61 -1.19 -73.76
CA PRO A 58 -15.41 -0.38 -73.64
C PRO A 58 -15.17 0.55 -74.85
N SER A 59 -14.44 1.65 -74.69
CA SER A 59 -13.87 2.41 -75.83
C SER A 59 -12.61 3.19 -75.45
N ARG A 60 -11.48 2.58 -75.82
CA ARG A 60 -10.25 3.10 -76.45
C ARG A 60 -10.00 4.61 -76.59
N GLN A 61 -8.70 4.95 -76.42
CA GLN A 61 -7.83 6.04 -76.97
C GLN A 61 -7.35 7.06 -75.93
N ILE A 62 -6.11 6.96 -75.42
CA ILE A 62 -4.79 7.31 -76.00
C ILE A 62 -4.50 8.82 -76.00
N LEU A 63 -3.43 9.17 -75.24
CA LEU A 63 -2.52 10.33 -75.31
C LEU A 63 -3.06 11.75 -75.02
N GLN A 64 -2.63 12.33 -73.89
CA GLN A 64 -1.56 13.34 -73.90
C GLN A 64 -1.17 13.77 -72.47
N GLN A 65 0.14 13.85 -72.24
CA GLN A 65 0.75 14.52 -71.08
C GLN A 65 0.62 16.03 -71.22
N VAL A 66 0.45 16.76 -70.11
CA VAL A 66 1.36 17.80 -69.60
C VAL A 66 0.80 18.31 -68.25
N PRO A 67 1.68 18.73 -67.31
CA PRO A 67 1.40 18.90 -65.89
C PRO A 67 0.97 20.34 -65.53
N GLU A 68 0.68 20.54 -64.24
CA GLU A 68 0.39 21.79 -63.54
C GLU A 68 -1.10 22.16 -63.45
N SER A 69 -1.71 21.90 -62.29
CA SER A 69 -1.73 22.93 -61.25
C SER A 69 -2.37 22.39 -59.97
N THR A 70 -1.86 22.92 -58.87
CA THR A 70 -2.36 22.88 -57.50
C THR A 70 -3.88 22.76 -57.39
N THR A 71 -4.34 21.61 -56.92
CA THR A 71 -5.52 21.53 -56.05
C THR A 71 -5.09 20.78 -54.80
N ASP A 72 -4.58 21.52 -53.80
CA ASP A 72 -4.56 21.08 -52.39
C ASP A 72 -5.99 21.07 -51.83
N ALA A 73 -6.93 20.47 -52.57
CA ALA A 73 -8.13 19.93 -51.99
C ALA A 73 -7.82 18.47 -51.76
N VAL A 74 -7.43 18.10 -50.53
CA VAL A 74 -7.51 16.69 -50.12
C VAL A 74 -8.95 16.29 -50.44
N PRO A 75 -9.19 15.42 -51.43
CA PRO A 75 -10.56 15.13 -51.81
C PRO A 75 -11.21 14.49 -50.59
N LEU A 76 -12.40 14.94 -50.23
CA LEU A 76 -13.21 14.31 -49.18
C LEU A 76 -13.20 12.78 -49.34
N GLU A 77 -13.12 12.29 -50.58
CA GLU A 77 -12.91 10.89 -50.97
C GLU A 77 -11.73 10.21 -50.23
N ARG A 78 -10.56 10.83 -50.12
CA ARG A 78 -9.42 10.25 -49.37
C ARG A 78 -9.67 10.20 -47.87
N LEU A 79 -10.45 11.15 -47.33
CA LEU A 79 -10.88 11.11 -45.91
C LEU A 79 -11.98 10.06 -45.69
N LEU A 80 -12.83 9.80 -46.69
CA LEU A 80 -13.86 8.76 -46.64
C LEU A 80 -13.27 7.34 -46.65
N GLU A 81 -12.05 7.16 -47.17
CA GLU A 81 -11.30 5.90 -47.17
C GLU A 81 -10.44 5.69 -45.91
N LEU A 82 -10.31 6.70 -45.04
CA LEU A 82 -9.59 6.53 -43.78
C LEU A 82 -10.42 5.68 -42.81
N GLU A 83 -9.91 4.49 -42.49
CA GLU A 83 -10.38 3.77 -41.32
C GLU A 83 -9.70 4.33 -40.06
N PRO A 84 -10.47 4.79 -39.06
CA PRO A 84 -9.88 5.22 -37.81
C PRO A 84 -9.19 4.02 -37.15
N LEU A 85 -7.94 4.19 -36.73
CA LEU A 85 -7.20 3.21 -35.94
C LEU A 85 -7.78 3.14 -34.53
N VAL A 86 -8.92 2.45 -34.41
CA VAL A 86 -9.60 2.17 -33.14
C VAL A 86 -9.06 0.88 -32.54
N ASP A 87 -9.08 0.80 -31.21
CA ASP A 87 -8.72 -0.43 -30.52
C ASP A 87 -9.76 -1.52 -30.85
N THR A 88 -9.34 -2.51 -31.64
CA THR A 88 -10.13 -3.70 -32.00
C THR A 88 -9.79 -4.90 -31.13
N SER A 89 -9.06 -4.70 -30.04
CA SER A 89 -8.76 -5.76 -29.08
C SER A 89 -10.07 -6.39 -28.59
N PRO A 90 -10.11 -7.73 -28.49
CA PRO A 90 -11.32 -8.42 -28.06
C PRO A 90 -11.71 -7.98 -26.64
N ALA A 91 -13.02 -7.84 -26.41
CA ALA A 91 -13.54 -7.55 -25.08
C ALA A 91 -13.03 -8.58 -24.06
N GLN A 92 -12.65 -8.12 -22.87
CA GLN A 92 -12.15 -9.01 -21.83
C GLN A 92 -13.23 -10.01 -21.41
N SER A 93 -12.86 -11.29 -21.37
CA SER A 93 -13.74 -12.33 -20.82
C SER A 93 -13.93 -12.14 -19.32
N GLU A 94 -15.04 -12.64 -18.78
CA GLU A 94 -15.32 -12.62 -17.33
C GLU A 94 -14.15 -13.23 -16.52
N ARG A 95 -13.56 -14.32 -17.02
CA ARG A 95 -12.40 -14.96 -16.38
C ARG A 95 -11.17 -14.03 -16.31
N GLN A 96 -10.89 -13.27 -17.36
CA GLN A 96 -9.79 -12.30 -17.38
C GLN A 96 -10.07 -11.13 -16.44
N ALA A 97 -11.33 -10.67 -16.38
CA ALA A 97 -11.73 -9.64 -15.43
C ALA A 97 -11.55 -10.10 -13.98
N LEU A 98 -11.94 -11.33 -13.64
CA LEU A 98 -11.77 -11.89 -12.28
C LEU A 98 -10.30 -12.09 -11.90
N GLU A 99 -9.44 -12.50 -12.84
CA GLU A 99 -7.99 -12.58 -12.59
C GLU A 99 -7.37 -11.19 -12.39
N THR A 100 -7.86 -10.19 -13.12
CA THR A 100 -7.49 -8.79 -12.91
C THR A 100 -7.89 -8.32 -11.51
N VAL A 101 -9.12 -8.60 -11.07
CA VAL A 101 -9.59 -8.30 -9.71
C VAL A 101 -8.70 -8.96 -8.66
N LYS A 102 -8.36 -10.25 -8.84
CA LYS A 102 -7.47 -10.98 -7.92
C LYS A 102 -6.09 -10.34 -7.78
N ARG A 103 -5.53 -9.82 -8.88
CA ARG A 103 -4.23 -9.14 -8.89
C ARG A 103 -4.33 -7.74 -8.28
N THR A 104 -5.37 -6.99 -8.60
CA THR A 104 -5.53 -5.59 -8.17
C THR A 104 -5.98 -5.49 -6.71
N VAL A 105 -6.83 -6.40 -6.23
CA VAL A 105 -7.35 -6.40 -4.86
C VAL A 105 -6.97 -7.72 -4.16
N PRO A 106 -5.70 -7.89 -3.77
CA PRO A 106 -5.18 -9.17 -3.27
C PRO A 106 -5.78 -9.60 -1.92
N ASN A 107 -6.47 -8.69 -1.23
CA ASN A 107 -7.14 -8.94 0.04
C ASN A 107 -8.53 -9.58 -0.14
N LEU A 108 -9.02 -9.74 -1.37
CA LEU A 108 -10.23 -10.52 -1.64
C LEU A 108 -9.93 -12.03 -1.68
N PRO A 109 -10.81 -12.88 -1.11
CA PRO A 109 -10.64 -14.32 -1.10
C PRO A 109 -11.04 -14.97 -2.44
N MET A 110 -10.55 -14.45 -3.57
CA MET A 110 -10.93 -14.89 -4.92
C MET A 110 -10.69 -16.38 -5.14
N ASP A 111 -9.53 -16.91 -4.71
CA ASP A 111 -9.21 -18.33 -4.84
C ASP A 111 -10.18 -19.23 -4.05
N PHE A 112 -10.66 -18.74 -2.90
CA PHE A 112 -11.59 -19.48 -2.06
C PHE A 112 -13.00 -19.48 -2.69
N TRP A 113 -13.46 -18.35 -3.24
CA TRP A 113 -14.71 -18.30 -4.01
C TRP A 113 -14.67 -19.16 -5.27
N ALA A 114 -13.53 -19.23 -5.97
CA ALA A 114 -13.38 -20.04 -7.17
C ALA A 114 -13.40 -21.56 -6.89
N ARG A 115 -12.82 -21.99 -5.76
CA ARG A 115 -12.74 -23.42 -5.38
C ARG A 115 -14.05 -23.99 -4.86
N ARG A 116 -14.82 -23.19 -4.13
CA ARG A 116 -16.13 -23.64 -3.66
C ARG A 116 -17.13 -23.48 -4.79
N VAL A 117 -17.80 -24.57 -5.11
CA VAL A 117 -19.04 -24.58 -5.90
C VAL A 117 -19.93 -23.45 -5.37
N MET A 118 -20.00 -22.38 -6.16
CA MET A 118 -20.64 -21.13 -5.82
C MET A 118 -22.06 -21.40 -5.27
N ARG A 119 -22.38 -20.82 -4.11
CA ARG A 119 -23.73 -20.45 -3.57
C ARG A 119 -24.28 -21.18 -2.34
N THR A 120 -23.72 -22.30 -1.87
CA THR A 120 -24.38 -23.09 -0.79
C THR A 120 -23.72 -23.04 0.58
N SER A 121 -22.54 -22.42 0.71
CA SER A 121 -21.84 -22.37 2.00
C SER A 121 -22.54 -21.44 3.01
N ARG A 122 -23.06 -22.05 4.06
CA ARG A 122 -23.85 -21.43 5.12
C ARG A 122 -23.95 -22.37 6.30
N VAL A 123 -24.27 -21.87 7.48
CA VAL A 123 -24.62 -22.75 8.61
C VAL A 123 -25.96 -23.42 8.32
N ASN A 124 -26.96 -22.64 7.93
CA ASN A 124 -28.28 -23.12 7.49
C ASN A 124 -28.88 -22.11 6.49
N SER A 125 -30.15 -22.27 6.10
CA SER A 125 -30.80 -21.39 5.10
C SER A 125 -30.84 -19.92 5.52
N THR A 126 -30.82 -19.61 6.82
CA THR A 126 -30.99 -18.25 7.36
C THR A 126 -29.75 -17.69 8.07
N CYS A 127 -28.74 -18.53 8.36
CA CYS A 127 -27.60 -18.17 9.19
C CYS A 127 -26.27 -18.25 8.44
N ALA A 128 -25.51 -17.16 8.52
CA ALA A 128 -24.12 -17.02 8.14
C ALA A 128 -23.86 -17.54 6.71
N ARG A 129 -24.57 -16.96 5.74
CA ARG A 129 -24.38 -17.24 4.32
C ARG A 129 -23.12 -16.53 3.82
N LEU A 130 -22.25 -17.26 3.12
CA LEU A 130 -21.08 -16.66 2.47
C LEU A 130 -21.53 -15.56 1.50
N PRO A 131 -21.08 -14.31 1.65
CA PRO A 131 -21.38 -13.25 0.69
C PRO A 131 -20.80 -13.58 -0.68
N SER A 132 -21.54 -13.20 -1.73
CA SER A 132 -21.02 -13.12 -3.09
C SER A 132 -20.16 -11.86 -3.24
N LEU A 133 -19.40 -11.79 -4.34
CA LEU A 133 -18.60 -10.61 -4.66
C LEU A 133 -19.44 -9.32 -4.69
N TYR A 134 -20.68 -9.40 -5.15
CA TYR A 134 -21.60 -8.27 -5.27
C TYR A 134 -22.23 -7.83 -3.94
N ASP A 135 -22.11 -8.65 -2.89
CA ASP A 135 -22.56 -8.28 -1.55
C ASP A 135 -21.52 -7.49 -0.77
N ILE A 136 -20.27 -7.46 -1.26
CA ILE A 136 -19.17 -6.77 -0.59
C ILE A 136 -19.29 -5.27 -0.84
N LYS A 137 -19.32 -4.48 0.23
CA LYS A 137 -19.29 -3.02 0.15
C LYS A 137 -17.84 -2.56 0.13
N PHE A 138 -17.39 -1.99 -0.99
CA PHE A 138 -16.07 -1.39 -1.09
C PHE A 138 -16.14 0.11 -0.75
N ASN A 139 -15.15 0.60 -0.01
CA ASN A 139 -14.77 2.00 0.01
C ASN A 139 -13.54 2.14 -0.88
N ASN A 140 -13.62 3.02 -1.89
CA ASN A 140 -12.65 3.15 -2.97
C ASN A 140 -12.35 1.82 -3.70
N ILE A 141 -11.15 1.24 -3.49
CA ILE A 141 -10.62 0.06 -4.17
C ILE A 141 -10.20 -1.03 -3.17
N TYR A 142 -9.50 -0.66 -2.08
CA TYR A 142 -8.83 -1.63 -1.20
C TYR A 142 -9.53 -1.87 0.14
N TRP A 143 -10.50 -1.03 0.49
CA TRP A 143 -11.17 -1.08 1.78
C TRP A 143 -12.55 -1.71 1.66
N GLN A 144 -12.92 -2.56 2.62
CA GLN A 144 -14.26 -3.14 2.71
C GLN A 144 -14.99 -2.55 3.93
N VAL A 145 -16.26 -2.24 3.77
CA VAL A 145 -17.04 -1.50 4.76
C VAL A 145 -18.06 -2.38 5.44
N LEU A 146 -18.05 -2.36 6.78
CA LEU A 146 -19.13 -2.85 7.62
C LEU A 146 -19.76 -1.66 8.34
N GLU A 147 -21.00 -1.36 7.97
CA GLU A 147 -21.86 -0.45 8.73
C GLU A 147 -22.48 -1.25 9.87
N THR A 148 -22.38 -0.72 11.09
CA THR A 148 -22.93 -1.35 12.29
C THR A 148 -23.90 -0.42 13.00
N SER A 149 -24.62 -0.92 14.01
CA SER A 149 -25.43 -0.09 14.89
C SER A 149 -24.62 0.98 15.64
N ASN A 150 -23.30 0.80 15.78
CA ASN A 150 -22.40 1.75 16.44
C ASN A 150 -21.07 1.93 15.69
N GLY A 151 -21.13 2.69 14.61
CA GLY A 151 -19.97 3.12 13.82
C GLY A 151 -19.76 2.34 12.54
N THR A 152 -18.78 2.81 11.77
CA THR A 152 -18.38 2.30 10.47
C THR A 152 -16.97 1.74 10.54
N TYR A 153 -16.83 0.50 10.09
CA TYR A 153 -15.59 -0.27 10.17
C TYR A 153 -15.05 -0.44 8.74
N ASN A 154 -13.90 0.16 8.47
CA ASN A 154 -13.22 0.08 7.18
C ASN A 154 -12.08 -0.93 7.29
N PHE A 155 -12.29 -2.14 6.79
CA PHE A 155 -11.34 -3.23 6.84
C PHE A 155 -10.36 -3.17 5.68
N TYR A 156 -9.08 -3.34 5.98
CA TYR A 156 -8.02 -3.39 4.98
C TYR A 156 -7.57 -4.81 4.66
N GLY A 157 -7.28 -5.63 5.69
CA GLY A 157 -6.71 -6.96 5.49
C GLY A 157 -6.84 -7.87 6.72
N ALA A 158 -6.67 -9.18 6.49
CA ALA A 158 -6.76 -10.22 7.51
C ALA A 158 -5.53 -11.14 7.47
N TYR A 159 -5.02 -11.55 8.63
CA TYR A 159 -3.78 -12.31 8.76
C TYR A 159 -3.91 -13.44 9.78
N TYR A 160 -3.36 -14.60 9.45
CA TYR A 160 -3.32 -15.72 10.38
C TYR A 160 -2.10 -15.61 11.29
N ASP A 161 -2.32 -15.52 12.60
CA ASP A 161 -1.29 -15.44 13.62
C ASP A 161 -1.35 -16.67 14.53
N ASN A 162 -0.44 -17.61 14.34
CA ASN A 162 -0.27 -18.80 15.16
C ASN A 162 1.16 -18.91 15.70
N ARG A 163 1.74 -17.77 16.08
CA ARG A 163 3.03 -17.73 16.76
C ARG A 163 2.97 -18.51 18.08
N PRO A 164 4.01 -19.30 18.43
CA PRO A 164 4.04 -20.07 19.67
C PRO A 164 3.86 -19.24 20.95
N ALA A 165 4.30 -17.98 20.94
CA ALA A 165 4.16 -17.06 22.07
C ALA A 165 2.70 -16.64 22.37
N LEU A 166 1.73 -17.03 21.54
CA LEU A 166 0.31 -16.82 21.81
C LEU A 166 -0.23 -17.88 22.78
N ALA A 167 -0.36 -17.51 24.06
CA ALA A 167 -0.90 -18.41 25.10
C ALA A 167 -2.32 -18.92 24.77
N ILE A 168 -3.14 -18.09 24.11
CA ILE A 168 -4.52 -18.44 23.75
C ILE A 168 -4.62 -19.27 22.47
N GLY A 169 -3.53 -19.50 21.74
CA GLY A 169 -3.53 -20.22 20.46
C GLY A 169 -3.79 -19.32 19.24
N PRO A 170 -4.06 -19.93 18.06
CA PRO A 170 -4.12 -19.20 16.79
C PRO A 170 -5.23 -18.16 16.72
N LEU A 171 -4.91 -17.03 16.09
CA LEU A 171 -5.80 -15.88 15.88
C LEU A 171 -5.89 -15.54 14.39
N VAL A 172 -7.03 -15.01 13.98
CA VAL A 172 -7.16 -14.19 12.77
C VAL A 172 -7.15 -12.74 13.20
N ARG A 173 -6.14 -11.99 12.76
CA ARG A 173 -6.00 -10.56 13.04
C ARG A 173 -6.50 -9.74 11.87
N LEU A 174 -7.27 -8.70 12.15
CA LEU A 174 -7.90 -7.84 11.16
C LEU A 174 -7.40 -6.42 11.35
N LEU A 175 -6.91 -5.82 10.28
CA LEU A 175 -6.51 -4.42 10.27
C LEU A 175 -7.67 -3.56 9.80
N VAL A 176 -8.10 -2.61 10.63
CA VAL A 176 -9.33 -1.85 10.42
C VAL A 176 -9.17 -0.40 10.87
N MET A 177 -9.86 0.52 10.18
CA MET A 177 -10.05 1.90 10.58
C MET A 177 -11.51 2.08 11.01
N ILE A 178 -11.76 2.49 12.26
CA ILE A 178 -13.10 2.60 12.85
C ILE A 178 -13.36 4.05 13.23
N ASP A 179 -14.53 4.61 12.91
CA ASP A 179 -14.93 5.97 13.31
C ASP A 179 -15.40 6.08 14.78
N ARG A 180 -15.03 5.09 15.61
CA ARG A 180 -15.37 5.03 17.03
C ARG A 180 -14.15 4.81 17.90
N LEU A 181 -14.11 5.53 19.01
CA LEU A 181 -13.20 5.28 20.12
C LEU A 181 -13.78 4.21 21.03
N LYS A 182 -12.91 3.31 21.51
CA LYS A 182 -13.26 2.24 22.46
C LYS A 182 -14.54 1.49 22.03
N PRO A 183 -14.54 0.86 20.84
CA PRO A 183 -15.72 0.17 20.33
C PRO A 183 -16.19 -0.89 21.33
N THR A 184 -17.44 -0.76 21.77
CA THR A 184 -18.10 -1.67 22.72
C THR A 184 -18.95 -2.73 22.03
N LEU A 185 -19.17 -2.60 20.72
CA LEU A 185 -19.98 -3.51 19.95
C LEU A 185 -19.29 -4.89 19.85
N LEU A 186 -20.00 -5.94 20.26
CA LEU A 186 -19.51 -7.30 20.14
C LEU A 186 -19.75 -7.82 18.72
N THR A 187 -18.77 -7.60 17.85
CA THR A 187 -18.79 -8.17 16.50
C THR A 187 -18.27 -9.61 16.51
N HIS A 188 -18.59 -10.35 15.45
CA HIS A 188 -18.27 -11.76 15.29
C HIS A 188 -17.54 -11.99 13.98
N CYS A 189 -16.49 -12.82 14.01
CA CYS A 189 -15.88 -13.36 12.81
C CYS A 189 -16.58 -14.65 12.41
N GLN A 190 -16.89 -14.80 11.13
CA GLN A 190 -17.24 -16.08 10.52
C GLN A 190 -16.02 -16.53 9.70
N MET A 191 -15.32 -17.54 10.20
CA MET A 191 -14.07 -18.05 9.62
C MET A 191 -14.35 -19.20 8.66
N TRP A 192 -13.85 -19.08 7.44
CA TRP A 192 -14.14 -19.99 6.34
C TRP A 192 -12.92 -20.86 6.00
N PHE A 193 -13.09 -22.18 5.99
CA PHE A 193 -12.02 -23.16 5.82
C PHE A 193 -12.20 -23.96 4.53
N ASP A 194 -11.15 -24.38 3.84
CA ASP A 194 -11.32 -25.23 2.63
C ASP A 194 -12.06 -26.54 2.96
N GLN A 195 -11.89 -27.04 4.18
CA GLN A 195 -12.32 -28.37 4.62
C GLN A 195 -13.78 -28.43 5.11
N LEU A 196 -14.44 -27.30 5.36
CA LEU A 196 -15.76 -27.27 6.02
C LEU A 196 -16.80 -26.59 5.15
N PRO A 197 -18.04 -27.08 5.02
CA PRO A 197 -19.06 -26.42 4.19
C PRO A 197 -19.66 -25.15 4.83
N PHE A 198 -19.51 -24.98 6.15
CA PHE A 198 -20.02 -23.87 6.95
C PHE A 198 -18.87 -23.08 7.60
N PRO A 199 -19.10 -21.81 8.01
CA PRO A 199 -18.10 -21.06 8.74
C PRO A 199 -18.06 -21.44 10.22
N ILE A 200 -16.91 -21.22 10.85
CA ILE A 200 -16.79 -21.25 12.30
C ILE A 200 -16.95 -19.84 12.83
N ILE A 201 -17.98 -19.63 13.65
CA ILE A 201 -18.29 -18.32 14.21
C ILE A 201 -17.58 -18.19 15.56
N ALA A 202 -16.84 -17.10 15.73
CA ALA A 202 -16.19 -16.74 16.99
C ALA A 202 -16.36 -15.24 17.27
N PRO A 203 -16.53 -14.82 18.53
CA PRO A 203 -16.55 -13.40 18.87
C PRO A 203 -15.18 -12.76 18.60
N VAL A 204 -15.18 -11.47 18.28
CA VAL A 204 -13.97 -10.65 18.34
C VAL A 204 -13.60 -10.49 19.80
N ILE A 205 -12.39 -10.92 20.16
CA ILE A 205 -11.92 -10.95 21.55
C ILE A 205 -11.07 -9.74 21.93
N GLU A 206 -10.61 -8.96 20.95
CA GLU A 206 -9.74 -7.80 21.18
C GLU A 206 -9.98 -6.75 20.10
N TYR A 207 -10.09 -5.49 20.51
CA TYR A 207 -10.00 -4.29 19.67
C TYR A 207 -8.77 -3.50 20.10
N LYS A 208 -7.59 -3.89 19.61
CA LYS A 208 -6.35 -3.24 20.02
C LYS A 208 -6.23 -1.88 19.34
N TYR A 209 -6.34 -0.80 20.10
CA TYR A 209 -6.09 0.55 19.58
C TYR A 209 -4.61 0.71 19.22
N VAL A 210 -4.32 1.10 17.97
CA VAL A 210 -2.96 1.17 17.43
C VAL A 210 -2.49 2.63 17.38
N TRP A 211 -2.80 3.42 18.40
CA TRP A 211 -2.37 4.82 18.50
C TRP A 211 -2.25 5.22 19.97
N TYR A 212 -1.62 6.36 20.27
CA TYR A 212 -1.66 6.92 21.61
C TYR A 212 -2.59 8.13 21.66
N GLU A 213 -3.50 8.12 22.62
CA GLU A 213 -4.54 9.15 22.79
C GLU A 213 -3.93 10.57 22.86
N LYS A 214 -2.77 10.69 23.51
CA LYS A 214 -2.01 11.95 23.66
C LYS A 214 -1.38 12.50 22.37
N TRP A 215 -1.40 11.76 21.26
CA TRP A 215 -0.85 12.21 19.97
C TRP A 215 -1.86 12.99 19.12
N GLY A 216 -3.07 13.23 19.64
CA GLY A 216 -4.12 13.98 18.97
C GLY A 216 -5.04 13.08 18.14
N ASN A 217 -6.09 13.69 17.57
CA ASN A 217 -7.17 13.03 16.85
C ASN A 217 -7.89 11.92 17.64
N TYR A 218 -7.80 11.93 18.97
CA TYR A 218 -8.55 11.00 19.83
C TYR A 218 -9.97 11.53 20.01
N GLU A 219 -10.78 11.42 18.96
CA GLU A 219 -12.15 11.94 18.90
C GLU A 219 -13.09 10.96 18.18
N GLN A 220 -14.36 10.91 18.62
CA GLN A 220 -15.40 10.12 17.95
C GLN A 220 -15.69 10.71 16.56
N GLY A 221 -16.01 9.86 15.58
CA GLY A 221 -16.27 10.28 14.20
C GLY A 221 -15.01 10.46 13.35
N ILE A 222 -13.83 10.58 13.97
CA ILE A 222 -12.54 10.50 13.25
C ILE A 222 -12.13 9.04 13.14
N LEU A 223 -11.69 8.61 11.96
CA LEU A 223 -11.20 7.25 11.73
C LEU A 223 -9.96 6.94 12.58
N GLN A 224 -10.06 5.85 13.34
CA GLN A 224 -9.08 5.38 14.31
C GLN A 224 -8.50 4.02 13.89
N PRO A 225 -7.17 3.80 14.00
CA PRO A 225 -6.56 2.54 13.64
C PRO A 225 -6.73 1.50 14.76
N TYR A 226 -7.29 0.34 14.41
CA TYR A 226 -7.40 -0.80 15.30
C TYR A 226 -6.87 -2.09 14.65
N LEU A 227 -6.41 -2.98 15.51
CA LEU A 227 -6.14 -4.37 15.19
C LEU A 227 -7.14 -5.23 15.96
N MET A 228 -8.11 -5.80 15.25
CA MET A 228 -9.07 -6.73 15.83
C MET A 228 -8.51 -8.16 15.83
N ALA A 229 -8.95 -8.99 16.77
CA ALA A 229 -8.56 -10.40 16.81
C ALA A 229 -9.75 -11.33 17.04
N CYS A 230 -9.79 -12.41 16.28
CA CYS A 230 -10.72 -13.52 16.44
C CYS A 230 -9.94 -14.81 16.71
N GLN A 231 -10.29 -15.52 17.77
CA GLN A 231 -9.61 -16.76 18.14
C GLN A 231 -10.14 -17.94 17.33
N VAL A 232 -9.24 -18.76 16.79
CA VAL A 232 -9.62 -20.05 16.20
C VAL A 232 -9.95 -21.04 17.32
N PRO A 233 -11.18 -21.58 17.39
CA PRO A 233 -11.57 -22.49 18.46
C PRO A 233 -10.70 -23.75 18.50
N ARG A 234 -10.53 -24.33 19.71
CA ARG A 234 -9.59 -25.43 19.99
C ARG A 234 -9.69 -26.59 18.99
N GLN A 235 -10.91 -27.02 18.68
CA GLN A 235 -11.19 -28.13 17.76
C GLN A 235 -10.78 -27.87 16.29
N PHE A 236 -10.52 -26.62 15.90
CA PHE A 236 -10.20 -26.24 14.52
C PHE A 236 -8.77 -25.70 14.36
N ARG A 237 -7.94 -25.73 15.40
CA ARG A 237 -6.57 -25.17 15.37
C ARG A 237 -5.62 -25.86 14.39
N GLN A 238 -5.95 -27.06 13.94
CA GLN A 238 -5.20 -27.79 12.92
C GLN A 238 -5.49 -27.29 11.49
N MET A 239 -6.55 -26.51 11.31
CA MET A 239 -6.92 -25.93 10.03
C MET A 239 -6.63 -24.44 10.00
N VAL A 240 -6.39 -23.90 8.81
CA VAL A 240 -6.17 -22.47 8.61
C VAL A 240 -7.36 -21.90 7.84
N PRO A 241 -8.03 -20.86 8.36
CA PRO A 241 -9.10 -20.22 7.61
C PRO A 241 -8.51 -19.55 6.37
N ARG A 242 -9.22 -19.67 5.24
CA ARG A 242 -8.87 -19.05 3.96
C ARG A 242 -9.48 -17.67 3.79
N ALA A 243 -10.66 -17.49 4.36
CA ALA A 243 -11.36 -16.23 4.37
C ALA A 243 -11.98 -15.98 5.74
N VAL A 244 -12.25 -14.72 6.03
CA VAL A 244 -12.96 -14.30 7.22
C VAL A 244 -13.95 -13.20 6.82
N THR A 245 -15.18 -13.35 7.29
CA THR A 245 -16.21 -12.32 7.17
C THR A 245 -16.50 -11.79 8.57
N VAL A 246 -16.92 -10.53 8.68
CA VAL A 246 -17.18 -9.87 9.97
C VAL A 246 -18.61 -9.36 9.99
N VAL A 247 -19.32 -9.61 11.09
CA VAL A 247 -20.73 -9.28 11.26
C VAL A 247 -20.99 -8.75 12.65
N GLU A 248 -22.05 -7.95 12.79
CA GLU A 248 -22.55 -7.56 14.11
C GLU A 248 -23.19 -8.76 14.82
N ARG A 249 -24.21 -9.38 14.22
CA ARG A 249 -24.83 -10.60 14.78
C ARG A 249 -24.29 -11.86 14.11
N PRO A 250 -24.05 -12.96 14.87
CA PRO A 250 -23.43 -14.20 14.38
C PRO A 250 -23.95 -14.71 13.04
N CYS A 251 -25.26 -14.66 12.82
CA CYS A 251 -25.93 -15.23 11.66
C CYS A 251 -26.12 -14.26 10.49
N ASP A 252 -25.74 -12.98 10.63
CA ASP A 252 -25.96 -12.00 9.56
C ASP A 252 -25.13 -12.36 8.32
N LYS A 253 -25.58 -11.85 7.16
CA LYS A 253 -24.82 -11.89 5.92
C LYS A 253 -23.89 -10.68 5.91
N SER A 254 -22.58 -10.93 5.86
CA SER A 254 -21.57 -9.87 5.90
C SER A 254 -21.47 -9.09 4.59
N THR A 255 -21.11 -7.80 4.69
CA THR A 255 -20.65 -6.96 3.56
C THR A 255 -19.13 -6.93 3.43
N VAL A 256 -18.42 -7.75 4.22
CA VAL A 256 -16.96 -7.85 4.27
C VAL A 256 -16.53 -9.30 4.15
N ALA A 257 -15.63 -9.61 3.23
CA ALA A 257 -14.97 -10.90 3.07
C ALA A 257 -13.49 -10.67 2.75
N LEU A 258 -12.63 -10.96 3.72
CA LEU A 258 -11.19 -10.78 3.62
C LEU A 258 -10.50 -12.12 3.43
N LYS A 259 -9.53 -12.16 2.52
CA LYS A 259 -8.55 -13.24 2.43
C LYS A 259 -7.71 -13.25 3.70
N VAL A 260 -7.64 -14.40 4.36
CA VAL A 260 -6.74 -14.59 5.49
C VAL A 260 -5.35 -14.91 4.94
N VAL A 261 -4.45 -13.95 5.04
CA VAL A 261 -3.07 -14.09 4.60
C VAL A 261 -2.30 -14.98 5.57
N ASN A 262 -1.66 -16.02 5.02
CA ASN A 262 -0.82 -16.95 5.77
C ASN A 262 0.40 -17.33 4.91
N ASN A 263 1.39 -16.43 4.86
CA ASN A 263 2.59 -16.61 4.05
C ASN A 263 3.66 -17.43 4.79
N ARG A 264 3.28 -18.61 5.26
CA ARG A 264 4.23 -19.55 5.88
C ARG A 264 5.11 -20.18 4.80
N PRO A 265 6.44 -20.23 5.00
CA PRO A 265 7.32 -20.93 4.09
C PRO A 265 7.04 -22.44 4.15
N LEU A 266 7.47 -23.16 3.12
CA LEU A 266 7.32 -24.62 3.07
C LEU A 266 8.08 -25.28 4.24
N PRO A 267 7.64 -26.46 4.74
CA PRO A 267 8.37 -27.19 5.75
C PRO A 267 9.86 -27.35 5.37
N GLY A 268 10.77 -27.04 6.30
CA GLY A 268 12.22 -27.09 6.07
C GLY A 268 12.85 -25.78 5.56
N GLN A 269 12.07 -24.80 5.09
CA GLN A 269 12.60 -23.49 4.73
C GLN A 269 12.77 -22.60 5.97
N ARG A 270 13.97 -22.06 6.14
CA ARG A 270 14.27 -21.08 7.20
C ARG A 270 13.72 -19.70 6.84
N ARG A 271 13.39 -18.94 7.90
CA ARG A 271 13.14 -17.50 7.77
C ARG A 271 14.40 -16.82 7.23
N GLN A 272 14.20 -15.81 6.41
CA GLN A 272 15.27 -14.92 6.00
C GLN A 272 15.54 -13.89 7.10
N ASP A 273 16.71 -13.27 7.10
CA ASP A 273 17.12 -12.42 8.22
C ASP A 273 16.31 -11.12 8.30
N PHE A 274 16.43 -10.26 7.28
CA PHE A 274 15.95 -8.87 7.33
C PHE A 274 15.03 -8.51 6.16
N ALA A 275 13.92 -7.87 6.47
CA ALA A 275 13.09 -7.13 5.52
C ALA A 275 12.90 -5.68 5.98
N VAL A 276 12.63 -4.79 5.03
CA VAL A 276 12.31 -3.39 5.30
C VAL A 276 10.88 -3.10 4.83
N CYS A 277 10.11 -2.46 5.70
CA CYS A 277 8.78 -1.97 5.43
C CYS A 277 8.81 -0.43 5.39
N VAL A 278 8.21 0.15 4.36
CA VAL A 278 8.16 1.60 4.15
C VAL A 278 6.70 2.05 4.21
N LYS A 279 6.46 3.29 4.64
CA LYS A 279 5.13 3.90 4.60
C LYS A 279 4.61 4.08 3.17
N GLY A 280 3.35 4.53 3.07
CA GLY A 280 2.76 5.01 1.82
C GLY A 280 3.57 6.18 1.25
N LEU A 281 4.18 5.97 0.08
CA LEU A 281 4.91 6.99 -0.66
C LEU A 281 3.92 7.96 -1.31
N SER A 282 4.15 9.25 -1.07
CA SER A 282 3.36 10.36 -1.58
C SER A 282 4.31 11.45 -2.09
N PHE A 283 4.92 11.23 -3.26
CA PHE A 283 5.91 12.12 -3.89
C PHE A 283 5.54 12.46 -5.34
N PRO A 284 4.37 13.05 -5.60
CA PRO A 284 3.93 13.30 -6.97
C PRO A 284 4.76 14.35 -7.73
N ASP A 285 5.21 15.43 -7.06
CA ASP A 285 5.98 16.52 -7.70
C ASP A 285 7.47 16.52 -7.35
N HIS A 286 7.92 15.53 -6.59
CA HIS A 286 9.31 15.45 -6.16
C HIS A 286 9.94 14.20 -6.75
N ASP A 287 10.81 14.39 -7.76
CA ASP A 287 11.56 13.29 -8.33
C ASP A 287 12.75 12.91 -7.43
N LEU A 288 12.53 11.94 -6.56
CA LEU A 288 13.55 11.38 -5.67
C LEU A 288 14.20 10.11 -6.26
N SER A 289 14.01 9.81 -7.55
CA SER A 289 14.41 8.53 -8.17
C SER A 289 15.89 8.20 -7.98
N VAL A 290 16.76 9.19 -8.13
CA VAL A 290 18.22 9.01 -7.99
C VAL A 290 18.60 8.68 -6.54
N ARG A 291 18.04 9.42 -5.57
CA ARG A 291 18.24 9.16 -4.14
C ARG A 291 17.65 7.80 -3.73
N LEU A 292 16.50 7.43 -4.30
CA LEU A 292 15.85 6.16 -4.04
C LEU A 292 16.70 4.97 -4.52
N VAL A 293 17.38 5.10 -5.68
CA VAL A 293 18.31 4.07 -6.17
C VAL A 293 19.46 3.87 -5.18
N GLU A 294 20.10 4.94 -4.72
CA GLU A 294 21.19 4.85 -3.73
C GLU A 294 20.72 4.24 -2.41
N TRP A 295 19.54 4.65 -1.92
CA TRP A 295 18.97 4.11 -0.68
C TRP A 295 18.66 2.61 -0.79
N LEU A 296 18.03 2.17 -1.88
CA LEU A 296 17.72 0.75 -2.10
C LEU A 296 18.98 -0.11 -2.21
N GLU A 297 20.01 0.36 -2.91
CA GLU A 297 21.30 -0.35 -2.97
C GLU A 297 22.03 -0.34 -1.62
N THR A 298 21.91 0.73 -0.84
CA THR A 298 22.43 0.79 0.53
C THR A 298 21.80 -0.28 1.41
N LEU A 299 20.47 -0.41 1.40
CA LEU A 299 19.77 -1.46 2.14
C LEU A 299 20.18 -2.86 1.68
N ARG A 300 20.34 -3.05 0.36
CA ARG A 300 20.76 -4.34 -0.22
C ARG A 300 22.16 -4.74 0.24
N VAL A 301 23.11 -3.80 0.25
CA VAL A 301 24.49 -4.05 0.70
C VAL A 301 24.54 -4.31 2.21
N LEU A 302 23.70 -3.65 3.01
CA LEU A 302 23.61 -3.88 4.45
C LEU A 302 22.98 -5.24 4.82
N GLY A 303 22.31 -5.90 3.88
CA GLY A 303 21.77 -7.26 4.05
C GLY A 303 20.25 -7.36 4.02
N ALA A 304 19.52 -6.29 3.70
CA ALA A 304 18.07 -6.36 3.48
C ALA A 304 17.75 -7.29 2.30
N LYS A 305 16.90 -8.29 2.54
CA LYS A 305 16.54 -9.27 1.51
C LYS A 305 15.39 -8.79 0.63
N LYS A 306 14.50 -7.98 1.20
CA LYS A 306 13.33 -7.43 0.50
C LYS A 306 12.93 -6.09 1.12
N VAL A 307 12.52 -5.17 0.27
CA VAL A 307 11.93 -3.87 0.66
C VAL A 307 10.48 -3.83 0.18
N PHE A 308 9.56 -3.64 1.10
CA PHE A 308 8.13 -3.54 0.85
C PHE A 308 7.71 -2.08 0.93
N LEU A 309 7.21 -1.54 -0.18
CA LEU A 309 6.76 -0.16 -0.28
C LEU A 309 5.26 -0.12 -0.57
N TYR A 310 4.64 0.97 -0.15
CA TYR A 310 3.24 1.25 -0.48
C TYR A 310 3.17 2.48 -1.35
N GLU A 311 2.38 2.45 -2.40
CA GLU A 311 2.25 3.56 -3.34
C GLU A 311 0.88 4.21 -3.17
N LEU A 312 0.85 5.46 -2.71
CA LEU A 312 -0.34 6.32 -2.79
C LEU A 312 -0.31 7.05 -4.13
N GLU A 313 0.70 7.91 -4.29
CA GLU A 313 0.96 8.64 -5.52
C GLU A 313 2.42 9.06 -5.59
N VAL A 314 3.12 8.74 -6.69
CA VAL A 314 4.53 9.06 -6.85
C VAL A 314 4.83 9.55 -8.27
N HIS A 315 5.91 10.31 -8.39
CA HIS A 315 6.41 10.76 -9.68
C HIS A 315 6.66 9.57 -10.64
N PRO A 316 6.38 9.68 -11.96
CA PRO A 316 6.56 8.56 -12.90
C PRO A 316 7.96 7.95 -12.93
N ASN A 317 9.00 8.74 -12.68
CA ASN A 317 10.37 8.24 -12.56
C ASN A 317 10.56 7.38 -11.30
N ILE A 318 9.88 7.69 -10.20
CA ILE A 318 9.88 6.84 -8.99
C ILE A 318 9.20 5.51 -9.33
N SER A 319 8.02 5.52 -9.97
CA SER A 319 7.36 4.29 -10.43
C SER A 319 8.25 3.49 -11.41
N LYS A 320 9.09 4.15 -12.21
CA LYS A 320 10.07 3.49 -13.10
C LYS A 320 11.15 2.75 -12.28
N VAL A 321 11.74 3.40 -11.27
CA VAL A 321 12.72 2.78 -10.35
C VAL A 321 12.10 1.62 -9.58
N LEU A 322 10.91 1.82 -9.01
CA LEU A 322 10.22 0.78 -8.25
C LEU A 322 9.93 -0.46 -9.09
N ARG A 323 9.41 -0.29 -10.32
CA ARG A 323 9.18 -1.40 -11.26
C ARG A 323 10.47 -2.13 -11.63
N TYR A 324 11.58 -1.42 -11.78
CA TYR A 324 12.88 -2.04 -12.04
C TYR A 324 13.30 -2.96 -10.88
N TYR A 325 13.25 -2.47 -9.64
CA TYR A 325 13.62 -3.27 -8.47
C TYR A 325 12.60 -4.36 -8.13
N GLN A 326 11.33 -4.21 -8.52
CA GLN A 326 10.35 -5.30 -8.46
C GLN A 326 10.74 -6.45 -9.37
N ARG A 327 11.14 -6.18 -10.63
CA ARG A 327 11.63 -7.21 -11.56
C ARG A 327 12.90 -7.90 -11.07
N GLN A 328 13.79 -7.16 -10.41
CA GLN A 328 15.00 -7.68 -9.77
C GLN A 328 14.73 -8.47 -8.48
N GLY A 329 13.48 -8.50 -8.00
CA GLY A 329 13.10 -9.21 -6.80
C GLY A 329 13.47 -8.53 -5.48
N LEU A 330 14.12 -7.35 -5.49
CA LEU A 330 14.48 -6.60 -4.28
C LEU A 330 13.27 -5.87 -3.66
N VAL A 331 12.38 -5.37 -4.50
CA VAL A 331 11.23 -4.54 -4.07
C VAL A 331 9.91 -5.28 -4.28
N GLU A 332 8.93 -5.01 -3.43
CA GLU A 332 7.51 -5.30 -3.64
C GLU A 332 6.72 -4.03 -3.38
N VAL A 333 5.88 -3.61 -4.33
CA VAL A 333 5.06 -2.40 -4.22
C VAL A 333 3.61 -2.81 -4.11
N THR A 334 2.95 -2.32 -3.07
CA THR A 334 1.51 -2.50 -2.84
C THR A 334 0.81 -1.16 -3.03
N PRO A 335 -0.07 -1.01 -4.03
CA PRO A 335 -0.93 0.17 -4.14
C PRO A 335 -1.76 0.38 -2.87
N LEU A 336 -1.97 1.64 -2.49
CA LEU A 336 -2.68 2.03 -1.28
C LEU A 336 -3.64 3.19 -1.54
N THR A 337 -4.71 3.24 -0.75
CA THR A 337 -5.65 4.37 -0.66
C THR A 337 -5.89 4.71 0.80
N LEU A 338 -6.33 5.93 1.07
CA LEU A 338 -6.82 6.33 2.38
C LEU A 338 -8.22 5.75 2.64
N ALA A 339 -8.51 5.40 3.90
CA ALA A 339 -9.77 4.78 4.30
C ALA A 339 -10.93 5.77 4.42
N GLY A 340 -12.15 5.27 4.23
CA GLY A 340 -13.41 5.98 4.45
C GLY A 340 -13.55 7.22 3.55
N GLU A 341 -14.03 8.31 4.12
CA GLU A 341 -14.29 9.58 3.41
C GLU A 341 -13.02 10.41 3.17
N GLN A 342 -11.84 9.86 3.41
CA GLN A 342 -10.57 10.56 3.14
C GLN A 342 -10.30 10.66 1.63
N PRO A 343 -9.74 11.79 1.15
CA PRO A 343 -9.60 12.04 -0.28
C PRO A 343 -8.55 11.12 -0.91
N ASN A 344 -8.93 10.50 -2.02
CA ASN A 344 -8.04 9.66 -2.84
C ASN A 344 -7.80 10.23 -4.25
N LEU A 345 -8.42 11.36 -4.58
CA LEU A 345 -8.11 12.12 -5.78
C LEU A 345 -6.79 12.86 -5.59
N SER A 346 -5.81 12.60 -6.45
CA SER A 346 -4.40 13.04 -6.35
C SER A 346 -4.16 14.45 -5.76
N PRO A 347 -4.65 15.56 -6.35
CA PRO A 347 -4.36 16.89 -5.81
C PRO A 347 -4.97 17.11 -4.42
N LEU A 348 -6.16 16.58 -4.17
CA LEU A 348 -6.84 16.67 -2.87
C LEU A 348 -6.17 15.78 -1.82
N GLN A 349 -5.78 14.56 -2.19
CA GLN A 349 -5.07 13.64 -1.31
C GLN A 349 -3.77 14.26 -0.82
N ARG A 350 -2.99 14.84 -1.73
CA ARG A 350 -1.76 15.53 -1.39
C ARG A 350 -1.99 16.72 -0.45
N LEU A 351 -2.95 17.60 -0.75
CA LEU A 351 -3.28 18.73 0.12
C LEU A 351 -3.67 18.22 1.51
N TYR A 352 -4.51 17.19 1.57
CA TYR A 352 -4.91 16.53 2.81
C TYR A 352 -3.71 15.99 3.60
N LEU A 353 -2.83 15.19 2.98
CA LEU A 353 -1.66 14.60 3.66
C LEU A 353 -0.63 15.65 4.09
N SER A 354 -0.57 16.81 3.43
CA SER A 354 0.31 17.92 3.80
C SER A 354 -0.23 18.76 4.96
N LYS A 355 -1.55 18.93 5.07
CA LYS A 355 -2.20 19.78 6.08
C LYS A 355 -2.69 18.99 7.30
N MET A 356 -3.23 17.80 7.10
CA MET A 356 -3.77 16.93 8.14
C MET A 356 -2.72 15.93 8.63
N ILE A 357 -1.64 16.45 9.23
CA ILE A 357 -0.46 15.67 9.63
C ILE A 357 -0.81 14.50 10.57
N THR A 358 -1.72 14.72 11.52
CA THR A 358 -2.13 13.68 12.48
C THR A 358 -2.91 12.56 11.77
N ASN A 359 -3.84 12.90 10.88
CA ASN A 359 -4.59 11.92 10.08
C ASN A 359 -3.66 11.13 9.15
N ARG A 360 -2.68 11.79 8.53
CA ARG A 360 -1.62 11.12 7.77
C ARG A 360 -0.89 10.10 8.63
N ARG A 361 -0.40 10.50 9.81
CA ARG A 361 0.34 9.61 10.71
C ARG A 361 -0.51 8.43 11.21
N GLN A 362 -1.80 8.64 11.47
CA GLN A 362 -2.72 7.55 11.80
C GLN A 362 -2.90 6.59 10.63
N SER A 363 -3.04 7.12 9.41
CA SER A 363 -3.17 6.31 8.19
C SER A 363 -1.89 5.55 7.85
N GLU A 364 -0.70 6.11 8.12
CA GLU A 364 0.60 5.44 7.94
C GLU A 364 0.74 4.15 8.78
N LEU A 365 -0.04 3.97 9.85
CA LEU A 365 0.00 2.75 10.66
C LEU A 365 -0.54 1.53 9.92
N VAL A 366 -1.41 1.73 8.93
CA VAL A 366 -1.99 0.66 8.14
C VAL A 366 -0.90 -0.07 7.34
N PRO A 367 -0.12 0.58 6.45
CA PRO A 367 0.93 -0.09 5.70
C PRO A 367 2.03 -0.68 6.59
N TYR A 368 2.36 -0.06 7.74
CA TYR A 368 3.33 -0.65 8.69
C TYR A 368 2.90 -2.01 9.20
N ASN A 369 1.64 -2.11 9.63
CA ASN A 369 1.12 -3.34 10.21
C ASN A 369 0.76 -4.38 9.14
N ASP A 370 0.20 -3.99 7.98
CA ASP A 370 0.01 -4.92 6.84
C ASP A 370 1.35 -5.54 6.41
N CYS A 371 2.36 -4.71 6.21
CA CYS A 371 3.69 -5.19 5.80
C CYS A 371 4.27 -6.18 6.80
N PHE A 372 4.20 -5.86 8.09
CA PHE A 372 4.68 -6.73 9.15
C PHE A 372 3.93 -8.06 9.18
N TYR A 373 2.60 -8.04 9.12
CA TYR A 373 1.80 -9.26 9.19
C TYR A 373 1.92 -10.16 7.96
N ARG A 374 2.06 -9.60 6.75
CA ARG A 374 2.36 -10.38 5.53
C ARG A 374 3.69 -11.13 5.62
N ASN A 375 4.60 -10.64 6.46
CA ASN A 375 5.99 -11.07 6.54
C ASN A 375 6.35 -11.74 7.87
N LEU A 376 5.36 -11.96 8.73
CA LEU A 376 5.48 -12.55 10.06
C LEU A 376 6.27 -13.87 10.09
N TYR A 377 6.09 -14.70 9.07
CA TYR A 377 6.72 -16.02 8.95
C TYR A 377 7.86 -16.07 7.94
N ARG A 378 8.12 -14.98 7.22
CA ARG A 378 9.11 -14.95 6.14
C ARG A 378 10.46 -14.41 6.62
N TYR A 379 10.44 -13.49 7.57
CA TYR A 379 11.64 -12.82 8.08
C TYR A 379 11.75 -12.92 9.59
N GLU A 380 12.98 -12.89 10.11
CA GLU A 380 13.26 -12.84 11.53
C GLU A 380 13.08 -11.42 12.08
N TYR A 381 13.61 -10.44 11.35
CA TYR A 381 13.53 -9.03 11.68
C TYR A 381 12.89 -8.21 10.56
N VAL A 382 12.00 -7.31 10.96
CA VAL A 382 11.41 -6.31 10.07
C VAL A 382 11.78 -4.92 10.57
N ALA A 383 12.50 -4.15 9.75
CA ALA A 383 12.76 -2.74 10.02
C ALA A 383 11.68 -1.86 9.37
N LEU A 384 11.24 -0.82 10.07
CA LEU A 384 10.45 0.25 9.48
C LEU A 384 11.37 1.43 9.21
N LEU A 385 11.50 1.86 7.96
CA LEU A 385 12.40 2.96 7.56
C LEU A 385 11.68 3.88 6.58
N ASP A 386 11.91 5.18 6.72
CA ASP A 386 11.61 6.15 5.68
C ASP A 386 12.74 6.14 4.62
N THR A 387 12.48 6.66 3.41
CA THR A 387 13.41 6.58 2.27
C THR A 387 14.66 7.46 2.40
N ASP A 388 14.76 8.21 3.49
CA ASP A 388 15.85 9.09 3.88
C ASP A 388 16.59 8.60 5.13
N GLU A 389 16.31 7.37 5.57
CA GLU A 389 16.82 6.81 6.82
C GLU A 389 17.54 5.47 6.61
N VAL A 390 18.68 5.29 7.27
CA VAL A 390 19.45 4.05 7.24
C VAL A 390 19.92 3.70 8.64
N ILE A 391 19.61 2.48 9.11
CA ILE A 391 20.28 1.93 10.30
C ILE A 391 21.68 1.48 9.86
N MET A 392 22.69 2.32 10.11
CA MET A 392 24.07 2.08 9.73
C MET A 392 24.83 1.43 10.89
N PRO A 393 25.36 0.20 10.74
CA PRO A 393 26.31 -0.34 11.69
C PRO A 393 27.59 0.51 11.66
N THR A 394 28.12 0.92 12.81
CA THR A 394 29.34 1.74 12.90
C THR A 394 30.58 0.89 13.14
N ALA A 395 30.42 -0.29 13.77
CA ALA A 395 31.51 -1.24 14.04
C ALA A 395 31.50 -2.50 13.15
N PHE A 396 30.47 -2.71 12.33
CA PHE A 396 30.24 -3.96 11.57
C PHE A 396 29.95 -3.69 10.09
N ASN A 397 30.10 -4.68 9.22
CA ASN A 397 29.90 -4.52 7.76
C ASN A 397 28.50 -4.88 7.27
N SER A 398 27.64 -5.44 8.13
CA SER A 398 26.28 -5.82 7.75
C SER A 398 25.35 -5.84 8.96
N TRP A 399 24.04 -5.87 8.69
CA TRP A 399 23.05 -6.08 9.75
C TRP A 399 23.17 -7.46 10.40
N SER A 400 23.55 -8.49 9.65
CA SER A 400 23.76 -9.84 10.21
C SER A 400 24.90 -9.83 11.23
N GLU A 401 26.04 -9.21 10.90
CA GLU A 401 27.19 -9.07 11.83
C GLU A 401 26.83 -8.23 13.07
N LEU A 402 26.11 -7.12 12.87
CA LEU A 402 25.62 -6.28 13.96
C LEU A 402 24.74 -7.09 14.91
N MET A 403 23.75 -7.83 14.37
CA MET A 403 22.80 -8.58 15.18
C MET A 403 23.46 -9.78 15.89
N ALA A 404 24.47 -10.41 15.28
CA ALA A 404 25.25 -11.47 15.92
C ALA A 404 25.96 -10.98 17.21
N SER A 405 26.34 -9.69 17.27
CA SER A 405 26.92 -9.06 18.47
C SER A 405 25.87 -8.51 19.44
N VAL A 406 24.80 -7.89 18.93
CA VAL A 406 23.80 -7.18 19.73
C VAL A 406 22.84 -8.14 20.43
N VAL A 407 22.38 -9.19 19.75
CA VAL A 407 21.33 -10.09 20.26
C VAL A 407 21.76 -10.80 21.55
N PRO A 408 22.94 -11.43 21.64
CA PRO A 408 23.36 -12.10 22.88
C PRO A 408 23.45 -11.15 24.08
N ARG A 409 23.94 -9.92 23.88
CA ARG A 409 24.02 -8.89 24.93
C ARG A 409 22.64 -8.46 25.40
N ALA A 410 21.72 -8.27 24.46
CA ALA A 410 20.35 -7.87 24.75
C ALA A 410 19.58 -8.97 25.47
N ASP A 411 19.72 -10.22 25.03
CA ASP A 411 19.04 -11.37 25.63
C ASP A 411 19.58 -11.65 27.03
N HIS A 412 20.88 -11.53 27.26
CA HIS A 412 21.45 -11.59 28.61
C HIS A 412 20.83 -10.53 29.54
N GLN A 413 20.75 -9.27 29.09
CA GLN A 413 20.13 -8.19 29.88
C GLN A 413 18.62 -8.40 30.11
N ALA A 414 17.92 -8.96 29.14
CA ALA A 414 16.49 -9.25 29.23
C ALA A 414 16.22 -10.43 30.18
N HIS A 415 17.04 -11.48 30.11
CA HIS A 415 16.96 -12.66 30.98
C HIS A 415 17.13 -12.30 32.45
N LEU A 416 18.08 -11.42 32.78
CA LEU A 416 18.26 -10.88 34.14
C LEU A 416 17.02 -10.15 34.67
N ARG A 417 16.11 -9.73 33.80
CA ARG A 417 14.86 -9.04 34.13
C ARG A 417 13.63 -9.93 33.98
N GLY A 418 13.79 -11.22 33.66
CA GLY A 418 12.67 -12.13 33.37
C GLY A 418 11.82 -11.68 32.19
N ARG A 419 12.42 -11.01 31.20
CA ARG A 419 11.73 -10.44 30.03
C ARG A 419 12.39 -10.89 28.73
N GLU A 420 11.69 -10.68 27.63
CA GLU A 420 12.18 -10.97 26.29
C GLU A 420 12.22 -9.69 25.45
N ILE A 421 13.20 -9.60 24.54
CA ILE A 421 13.37 -8.46 23.65
C ILE A 421 12.34 -8.54 22.52
N ALA A 422 11.62 -7.45 22.27
CA ALA A 422 10.70 -7.32 21.15
C ALA A 422 11.30 -6.55 19.96
N SER A 423 12.29 -5.69 20.22
CA SER A 423 12.91 -4.86 19.18
C SER A 423 14.29 -4.36 19.58
N TYR A 424 15.12 -4.04 18.59
CA TYR A 424 16.45 -3.46 18.77
C TYR A 424 16.48 -2.11 18.08
N ASN A 425 16.65 -1.02 18.84
CA ASN A 425 16.52 0.34 18.34
C ASN A 425 17.87 1.04 18.16
N ALA A 426 18.01 1.73 17.03
CA ALA A 426 19.16 2.58 16.73
C ALA A 426 18.79 4.05 16.95
N ARG A 427 19.72 4.80 17.54
CA ARG A 427 19.52 6.20 17.93
C ARG A 427 19.68 7.14 16.74
N ASN A 428 18.77 8.09 16.58
CA ASN A 428 18.75 9.02 15.46
C ASN A 428 19.85 10.08 15.53
N VAL A 429 20.51 10.31 14.39
CA VAL A 429 21.46 11.40 14.14
C VAL A 429 21.25 11.97 12.74
N TYR A 430 21.32 13.31 12.61
CA TYR A 430 20.99 13.99 11.36
C TYR A 430 22.21 14.19 10.47
N PHE A 431 22.06 13.93 9.18
CA PHE A 431 23.00 14.31 8.12
C PHE A 431 22.30 15.40 7.28
N PHE A 432 22.84 16.63 7.31
CA PHE A 432 22.16 17.77 6.71
C PHE A 432 22.61 18.04 5.27
N ASP A 433 21.65 18.34 4.38
CA ASP A 433 21.93 18.67 2.97
C ASP A 433 22.74 19.98 2.81
N VAL A 434 22.65 20.92 3.76
CA VAL A 434 23.09 22.33 3.57
C VAL A 434 24.09 22.79 4.63
N GLN A 435 25.15 22.02 4.88
CA GLN A 435 26.26 22.50 5.72
C GLN A 435 27.50 22.96 4.94
N GLY A 436 27.42 23.00 3.61
CA GLY A 436 28.45 23.55 2.75
C GLY A 436 27.84 24.45 1.68
N HIS A 437 28.45 25.62 1.45
CA HIS A 437 28.27 26.35 0.21
C HIS A 437 28.60 25.43 -0.99
N GLU A 438 28.20 25.79 -2.20
CA GLU A 438 28.32 25.03 -3.47
C GLU A 438 29.71 24.41 -3.81
N HIS A 439 30.72 24.60 -2.96
CA HIS A 439 32.12 24.21 -3.10
C HIS A 439 32.60 23.00 -2.27
N THR A 440 31.74 22.24 -1.56
CA THR A 440 32.21 21.12 -0.68
C THR A 440 31.74 19.72 -1.08
N TRP A 441 31.57 19.47 -2.38
CA TRP A 441 31.41 18.10 -2.88
C TRP A 441 32.66 17.28 -2.62
N GLN A 442 32.49 16.01 -2.23
CA GLN A 442 33.61 15.08 -2.10
C GLN A 442 34.13 14.76 -3.52
N PRO A 443 35.39 15.10 -3.84
CA PRO A 443 35.90 15.07 -5.22
C PRO A 443 35.85 13.68 -5.84
N ASP A 444 36.10 12.65 -5.03
CA ASP A 444 36.16 11.26 -5.49
C ASP A 444 34.79 10.55 -5.40
N ILE A 445 33.70 11.28 -5.23
CA ILE A 445 32.34 10.72 -5.13
C ILE A 445 31.48 11.38 -6.21
N PRO A 446 30.70 10.62 -6.99
CA PRO A 446 29.79 11.23 -7.95
C PRO A 446 28.77 12.14 -7.25
N ARG A 447 28.49 13.31 -7.84
CA ARG A 447 27.60 14.32 -7.23
C ARG A 447 26.17 13.83 -7.01
N TYR A 448 25.73 12.85 -7.79
CA TYR A 448 24.39 12.26 -7.68
C TYR A 448 24.25 11.25 -6.54
N MET A 449 25.34 10.83 -5.88
CA MET A 449 25.31 9.92 -4.73
C MET A 449 25.09 10.71 -3.44
N HIS A 450 23.84 11.06 -3.17
CA HIS A 450 23.43 11.91 -2.05
C HIS A 450 23.97 11.43 -0.70
N MET A 451 23.73 10.18 -0.30
CA MET A 451 24.18 9.66 1.00
C MET A 451 25.70 9.59 1.11
N LEU A 452 26.40 9.23 0.03
CA LEU A 452 27.87 9.21 0.02
C LEU A 452 28.49 10.61 0.07
N GLN A 453 27.81 11.63 -0.49
CA GLN A 453 28.26 13.02 -0.46
C GLN A 453 28.05 13.67 0.91
N HIS A 454 26.94 13.37 1.57
CA HIS A 454 26.57 14.00 2.84
C HIS A 454 27.08 13.16 4.02
N VAL A 455 28.35 13.36 4.38
CA VAL A 455 29.01 12.69 5.52
C VAL A 455 29.23 13.59 6.73
N GLN A 456 28.71 14.82 6.70
CA GLN A 456 28.69 15.69 7.87
C GLN A 456 27.37 15.47 8.61
N ARG A 457 27.47 14.98 9.85
CA ARG A 457 26.31 14.78 10.71
C ARG A 457 26.33 15.71 11.90
N SER A 458 25.17 15.92 12.52
CA SER A 458 25.07 16.57 13.82
C SER A 458 25.96 15.86 14.83
N ARG A 459 26.70 16.63 15.64
CA ARG A 459 27.50 16.06 16.75
C ARG A 459 26.60 15.31 17.73
N ASN A 460 25.47 15.92 18.05
CA ASN A 460 24.51 15.39 19.00
C ASN A 460 23.54 14.41 18.34
N TYR A 461 23.23 13.35 19.08
CA TYR A 461 22.12 12.45 18.80
C TYR A 461 20.85 13.00 19.43
N THR A 462 19.70 12.64 18.86
CA THR A 462 18.40 12.84 19.52
C THR A 462 18.35 12.20 20.91
N LYS A 463 17.41 12.59 21.78
CA LYS A 463 17.28 11.98 23.12
C LYS A 463 16.90 10.49 23.03
N PRO A 464 17.23 9.65 24.03
CA PRO A 464 16.90 8.22 23.99
C PRO A 464 15.40 7.98 23.72
N GLY A 465 15.09 7.07 22.81
CA GLY A 465 13.72 6.74 22.42
C GLY A 465 13.03 7.75 21.49
N GLN A 466 13.64 8.90 21.18
CA GLN A 466 13.10 9.87 20.23
C GLN A 466 13.57 9.58 18.81
N TYR A 467 12.64 9.56 17.85
CA TYR A 467 12.91 9.39 16.42
C TYR A 467 13.75 8.14 16.06
N ILE A 468 13.83 7.17 16.96
CA ILE A 468 14.54 5.91 16.75
C ILE A 468 13.88 5.10 15.63
N LYS A 469 14.62 4.14 15.08
CA LYS A 469 14.06 3.05 14.28
C LYS A 469 14.56 1.73 14.80
N CYS A 470 13.76 0.69 14.60
CA CYS A 470 14.04 -0.61 15.19
C CYS A 470 14.10 -1.73 14.14
N PHE A 471 14.93 -2.72 14.43
CA PHE A 471 14.70 -4.10 13.98
C PHE A 471 13.65 -4.73 14.88
N HIS A 472 12.45 -5.00 14.35
CA HIS A 472 11.34 -5.59 15.09
C HIS A 472 11.36 -7.10 14.95
N ARG A 473 11.27 -7.82 16.08
CA ARG A 473 11.18 -9.27 16.09
C ARG A 473 9.79 -9.74 15.66
N THR A 474 9.74 -10.53 14.60
CA THR A 474 8.46 -11.03 14.05
C THR A 474 7.76 -11.99 15.02
N ASP A 475 8.49 -12.69 15.88
CA ASP A 475 7.93 -13.61 16.87
C ASP A 475 7.32 -12.91 18.10
N ARG A 476 7.54 -11.59 18.28
CA ARG A 476 7.12 -10.85 19.49
C ARG A 476 6.17 -9.71 19.25
N VAL A 477 6.35 -8.92 18.20
CA VAL A 477 5.60 -7.66 18.03
C VAL A 477 4.16 -7.92 17.57
N VAL A 478 3.19 -7.19 18.13
CA VAL A 478 1.76 -7.27 17.78
C VAL A 478 1.30 -6.03 17.01
N ALA A 479 1.77 -4.84 17.37
CA ALA A 479 1.39 -3.62 16.67
C ALA A 479 2.60 -2.69 16.55
N LEU A 480 2.73 -2.06 15.40
CA LEU A 480 3.85 -1.19 15.06
C LEU A 480 3.44 0.27 14.94
N HIS A 481 4.34 1.14 15.39
CA HIS A 481 4.45 2.54 15.00
C HIS A 481 5.73 2.76 14.17
N ASN A 482 5.86 3.91 13.50
CA ASN A 482 7.00 4.24 12.65
C ASN A 482 8.36 4.09 13.37
N HIS A 483 8.39 4.34 14.67
CA HIS A 483 9.63 4.37 15.46
C HIS A 483 9.86 3.11 16.32
N PHE A 484 8.79 2.49 16.85
CA PHE A 484 8.90 1.44 17.87
C PHE A 484 7.63 0.57 17.91
N PRO A 485 7.66 -0.62 18.54
CA PRO A 485 6.47 -1.43 18.72
C PRO A 485 5.52 -0.81 19.75
N LEU A 486 4.23 -0.71 19.40
CA LEU A 486 3.15 -0.24 20.28
C LEU A 486 2.62 -1.36 21.19
N ALA A 487 2.66 -2.61 20.72
CA ALA A 487 2.17 -3.77 21.46
C ALA A 487 2.97 -5.03 21.10
N CYS A 488 3.11 -5.95 22.06
CA CYS A 488 3.96 -7.15 21.94
C CYS A 488 3.41 -8.30 22.80
N LEU A 489 3.76 -9.53 22.43
CA LEU A 489 3.50 -10.76 23.18
C LEU A 489 4.49 -10.84 24.35
N GLY A 490 4.00 -10.88 25.60
CA GLY A 490 4.84 -10.94 26.81
C GLY A 490 5.50 -9.61 27.22
N GLY A 491 5.24 -8.51 26.50
CA GLY A 491 5.70 -7.15 26.82
C GLY A 491 6.66 -6.55 25.77
N CYS A 492 6.69 -5.22 25.67
CA CYS A 492 7.50 -4.50 24.67
C CYS A 492 8.82 -3.99 25.25
N LEU A 493 9.76 -4.88 25.55
CA LEU A 493 11.11 -4.46 25.87
C LEU A 493 11.89 -4.18 24.58
N SER A 494 12.37 -2.95 24.41
CA SER A 494 13.23 -2.57 23.30
C SER A 494 14.66 -2.40 23.80
N TYR A 495 15.62 -3.06 23.14
CA TYR A 495 17.05 -2.91 23.44
C TYR A 495 17.61 -1.72 22.67
N SER A 496 18.20 -0.74 23.37
CA SER A 496 18.88 0.39 22.74
C SER A 496 20.27 -0.05 22.32
N ILE A 497 20.51 -0.13 21.00
CA ILE A 497 21.83 -0.42 20.46
C ILE A 497 22.77 0.75 20.80
N SER A 498 23.99 0.43 21.21
CA SER A 498 25.02 1.46 21.47
C SER A 498 25.33 2.21 20.18
N THR A 499 25.53 3.53 20.26
CA THR A 499 25.95 4.34 19.10
C THR A 499 27.34 3.95 18.58
N SER A 500 28.14 3.24 19.39
CA SER A 500 29.41 2.62 18.95
C SER A 500 29.21 1.42 18.01
N ASP A 501 28.02 0.81 18.03
CA ASP A 501 27.71 -0.40 17.27
C ASP A 501 26.86 -0.09 16.04
N ALA A 502 25.85 0.78 16.20
CA ALA A 502 25.02 1.28 15.11
C ALA A 502 24.33 2.61 15.46
N GLN A 503 23.97 3.34 14.41
CA GLN A 503 23.18 4.56 14.51
C GLN A 503 22.14 4.62 13.40
N LEU A 504 21.06 5.37 13.62
CA LEU A 504 20.11 5.71 12.57
C LEU A 504 20.58 7.00 11.91
N GLN A 505 21.08 6.90 10.69
CA GLN A 505 21.45 8.03 9.85
C GLN A 505 20.17 8.59 9.21
N HIS A 506 19.88 9.87 9.43
CA HIS A 506 18.71 10.55 8.87
C HIS A 506 19.14 11.70 7.97
N TYR A 507 18.99 11.51 6.66
CA TYR A 507 19.50 12.38 5.60
C TYR A 507 18.48 13.41 5.17
N ARG A 508 18.55 14.65 5.68
CA ARG A 508 17.53 15.66 5.39
C ARG A 508 18.07 17.07 5.31
N ALA A 509 17.33 17.93 4.61
CA ALA A 509 17.63 19.36 4.61
C ALA A 509 17.44 20.02 5.99
N ASP A 510 16.53 19.52 6.84
CA ASP A 510 16.21 20.14 8.14
C ASP A 510 15.67 19.16 9.20
N CYS A 511 15.67 19.59 10.48
CA CYS A 511 15.08 18.85 11.59
C CYS A 511 13.57 18.71 11.47
N VAL A 512 13.01 17.72 12.17
CA VAL A 512 11.55 17.50 12.24
C VAL A 512 10.87 18.67 12.93
N GLY A 513 9.61 18.95 12.55
CA GLY A 513 8.82 20.06 13.10
C GLY A 513 8.95 20.29 14.62
N PRO A 514 8.78 19.25 15.47
CA PRO A 514 8.89 19.43 16.92
C PRO A 514 10.28 19.84 17.42
N LEU A 515 11.33 19.64 16.63
CA LEU A 515 12.71 20.00 16.95
C LEU A 515 13.16 21.30 16.26
N GLN A 516 12.32 21.97 15.46
CA GLN A 516 12.73 23.17 14.72
C GLN A 516 13.29 24.27 15.64
N LYS A 517 12.69 24.49 16.81
CA LYS A 517 13.13 25.53 17.75
C LYS A 517 14.53 25.28 18.33
N THR A 518 14.95 24.02 18.44
CA THR A 518 16.27 23.65 18.97
C THR A 518 17.21 23.14 17.87
N CYS A 519 16.77 23.11 16.61
CA CYS A 519 17.53 22.52 15.51
C CYS A 519 18.88 23.21 15.31
N GLU A 520 18.84 24.54 15.26
CA GLU A 520 20.04 25.36 15.05
C GLU A 520 21.05 25.17 16.18
N THR A 521 20.60 25.20 17.43
CA THR A 521 21.47 25.17 18.60
C THR A 521 21.94 23.76 18.96
N GLU A 522 21.10 22.73 18.82
CA GLU A 522 21.41 21.37 19.26
C GLU A 522 21.98 20.48 18.15
N PHE A 523 21.61 20.71 16.88
CA PHE A 523 21.93 19.77 15.80
C PHE A 523 22.73 20.38 14.65
N ARG A 524 22.49 21.63 14.25
CA ARG A 524 23.18 22.26 13.11
C ARG A 524 24.48 22.95 13.49
N ARG A 525 24.58 23.51 14.71
CA ARG A 525 25.74 24.28 15.18
C ARG A 525 27.06 23.51 15.08
N ASP A 526 27.08 22.30 15.61
CA ASP A 526 28.29 21.47 15.68
C ASP A 526 28.10 20.22 14.82
N SER A 527 28.98 20.02 13.84
CA SER A 527 29.00 18.84 13.00
C SER A 527 30.25 18.01 13.18
N VAL A 528 30.12 16.71 12.90
CA VAL A 528 31.18 15.72 12.96
C VAL A 528 31.17 14.95 11.65
N ARG A 529 32.37 14.73 11.11
CA ARG A 529 32.55 13.91 9.91
C ARG A 529 32.36 12.45 10.25
N ASP A 530 31.45 11.80 9.54
CA ASP A 530 31.10 10.40 9.71
C ASP A 530 31.13 9.69 8.36
N THR A 531 32.20 8.93 8.15
CA THR A 531 32.48 8.21 6.90
C THR A 531 32.08 6.74 6.96
N SER A 532 31.23 6.34 7.92
CA SER A 532 30.83 4.94 8.10
C SER A 532 30.20 4.30 6.85
N ILE A 533 29.49 5.09 6.03
CA ILE A 533 28.92 4.65 4.75
C ILE A 533 29.99 4.42 3.66
N TRP A 534 31.16 5.06 3.76
CA TRP A 534 32.21 4.96 2.73
C TRP A 534 32.87 3.59 2.64
N ARG A 535 32.70 2.72 3.64
CA ARG A 535 33.07 1.30 3.52
C ARG A 535 32.41 0.62 2.33
N TYR A 536 31.26 1.13 1.90
CA TYR A 536 30.52 0.62 0.75
C TYR A 536 30.63 1.52 -0.48
N LYS A 537 31.46 2.58 -0.44
CA LYS A 537 31.54 3.62 -1.50
C LYS A 537 31.67 3.01 -2.90
N GLN A 538 32.67 2.14 -3.11
CA GLN A 538 32.91 1.54 -4.42
C GLN A 538 31.72 0.70 -4.89
N THR A 539 31.22 -0.20 -4.03
CA THR A 539 30.09 -1.07 -4.33
C THR A 539 28.81 -0.28 -4.60
N LEU A 540 28.51 0.73 -3.78
CA LEU A 540 27.31 1.56 -3.92
C LEU A 540 27.38 2.41 -5.17
N THR A 541 28.49 3.10 -5.43
CA THR A 541 28.67 3.86 -6.66
C THR A 541 28.48 2.96 -7.87
N ALA A 542 29.18 1.83 -7.94
CA ALA A 542 29.09 0.94 -9.09
C ALA A 542 27.65 0.44 -9.35
N ARG A 543 26.96 -0.03 -8.31
CA ARG A 543 25.59 -0.58 -8.43
C ARG A 543 24.55 0.49 -8.73
N ALA A 544 24.62 1.63 -8.05
CA ALA A 544 23.70 2.74 -8.27
C ALA A 544 23.87 3.31 -9.68
N THR A 545 25.12 3.59 -10.10
CA THR A 545 25.40 4.08 -11.46
C THR A 545 24.91 3.10 -12.52
N HIS A 546 25.16 1.80 -12.36
CA HIS A 546 24.66 0.79 -13.31
C HIS A 546 23.14 0.85 -13.44
N THR A 547 22.41 0.87 -12.32
CA THR A 547 20.95 0.99 -12.33
C THR A 547 20.48 2.30 -12.96
N LEU A 548 21.15 3.43 -12.66
CA LEU A 548 20.79 4.73 -13.22
C LEU A 548 21.00 4.78 -14.74
N VAL A 549 22.05 4.14 -15.27
CA VAL A 549 22.27 3.99 -16.72
C VAL A 549 21.19 3.14 -17.36
N GLN A 550 20.90 1.96 -16.79
CA GLN A 550 19.86 1.05 -17.28
C GLN A 550 18.46 1.69 -17.30
N LEU A 551 18.21 2.63 -16.39
CA LEU A 551 16.97 3.39 -16.33
C LEU A 551 17.02 4.70 -17.14
N GLY A 552 18.11 4.99 -17.85
CA GLY A 552 18.25 6.20 -18.67
C GLY A 552 18.29 7.50 -17.88
N PHE A 553 18.65 7.45 -16.59
CA PHE A 553 18.95 8.64 -15.79
C PHE A 553 20.38 9.14 -16.02
N LEU A 554 21.27 8.29 -16.55
CA LEU A 554 22.63 8.62 -16.95
C LEU A 554 22.91 8.14 -18.39
N PRO A 555 23.83 8.78 -19.12
CA PRO A 555 24.21 8.36 -20.49
C PRO A 555 24.79 6.94 -20.53
N ALA A 556 24.52 6.21 -21.62
CA ALA A 556 24.98 4.83 -21.84
C ALA A 556 26.51 4.66 -21.80
N GLU A 557 27.26 5.69 -22.18
CA GLU A 557 28.74 5.71 -22.10
C GLU A 557 29.26 5.49 -20.67
N SER A 558 28.42 5.77 -19.65
CA SER A 558 28.76 5.52 -18.25
C SER A 558 28.78 4.03 -17.88
N GLU A 559 28.27 3.13 -18.73
CA GLU A 559 28.21 1.69 -18.47
C GLU A 559 29.61 1.04 -18.45
N ARG A 560 30.49 1.42 -19.39
CA ARG A 560 31.89 0.94 -19.41
C ARG A 560 32.65 1.30 -18.12
N LEU A 561 32.35 2.46 -17.54
CA LEU A 561 32.94 2.90 -16.26
C LEU A 561 32.45 2.03 -15.09
N THR A 562 31.18 1.59 -15.12
CA THR A 562 30.65 0.70 -14.08
C THR A 562 31.22 -0.72 -14.15
N GLU A 563 31.41 -1.27 -15.35
CA GLU A 563 32.04 -2.59 -15.52
C GLU A 563 33.50 -2.60 -15.01
N LEU A 564 34.24 -1.52 -15.25
CA LEU A 564 35.60 -1.34 -14.72
C LEU A 564 35.60 -1.27 -13.18
N LEU A 565 34.66 -0.53 -12.57
CA LEU A 565 34.53 -0.43 -11.11
C LEU A 565 34.13 -1.75 -10.45
N LEU A 566 33.24 -2.54 -11.09
CA LEU A 566 32.80 -3.86 -10.61
C LEU A 566 33.85 -4.95 -10.81
N SER A 567 34.68 -4.86 -11.85
CA SER A 567 35.74 -5.83 -12.15
C SER A 567 37.06 -5.57 -11.41
N GLY A 568 37.18 -4.45 -10.68
CA GLY A 568 38.37 -4.10 -9.92
C GLY A 568 39.59 -3.74 -10.79
N ARG A 569 39.41 -3.49 -12.09
CA ARG A 569 40.48 -3.12 -13.02
C ARG A 569 40.58 -1.60 -13.13
N SER A 570 41.75 -1.02 -12.87
CA SER A 570 41.95 0.41 -13.10
C SER A 570 41.95 0.71 -14.60
N ALA A 571 41.38 1.85 -14.99
CA ALA A 571 41.54 2.36 -16.34
C ALA A 571 43.01 2.78 -16.52
N ALA A 572 43.75 2.09 -17.39
CA ALA A 572 44.96 2.66 -17.95
C ALA A 572 44.57 3.95 -18.70
N PRO A 573 45.35 5.04 -18.59
CA PRO A 573 45.00 6.29 -19.25
C PRO A 573 44.96 6.04 -20.77
N ALA A 574 43.83 6.39 -21.38
CA ALA A 574 43.72 6.42 -22.83
C ALA A 574 44.75 7.43 -23.35
N ALA A 575 45.81 6.92 -23.99
CA ALA A 575 46.73 7.74 -24.74
C ALA A 575 45.93 8.45 -25.84
N ILE A 576 45.82 9.77 -25.71
CA ILE A 576 45.36 10.65 -26.79
C ILE A 576 46.43 10.55 -27.89
N VAL A 577 46.19 9.69 -28.88
CA VAL A 577 46.94 9.73 -30.13
C VAL A 577 46.26 10.79 -30.99
N ALA A 578 46.89 11.96 -31.03
CA ALA A 578 46.58 12.97 -32.03
C ALA A 578 46.92 12.40 -33.43
N ARG A 579 45.95 12.48 -34.35
CA ARG A 579 46.18 12.49 -35.79
C ARG A 579 45.37 13.62 -36.39
#